data_AF-A0A0D7ANW2-F1
#
_entry.id   AF-A0A0D7ANW2-F1
#
_cell.length_a   1.000
_cell.length_b   1.000
_cell.length_c   1.000
_cell.angle_alpha   90.00
_cell.angle_beta   90.00
_cell.angle_gamma   90.00
#
_symmetry.space_group_name_H-M   'P 1'
#
loop_
_entity.id
_entity.type
_entity.pdbx_description
1 polymer ?
#
loop_
_entity_poly.entity_id
_entity_poly.type
_entity_poly.pdbx_seq_one_letter_code
_entity_poly.pdbx_strand_id
1 'polypeptide(L)'
;MRSVEILEMINVDLKRAKVNLLLSLHVPQFPESQWTRLLSGATADFDQVLSGVYASADKVANFGDWTIAYESFAEAFTFVFPHRGEELRHYATHVKAFFKARPESEHSGVIAYDSAVRMRVAQ
;
A
#
# COMPACT_ATOMS: atom_id res chain seq x y z
N MET A 1 -18.20 -7.83 10.44
CA MET A 1 -19.35 -7.55 9.57
C MET A 1 -19.46 -6.03 9.36
N ARG A 2 -18.48 -5.41 8.72
CA ARG A 2 -18.41 -3.96 8.46
C ARG A 2 -17.48 -3.63 7.28
N SER A 3 -16.48 -4.49 7.06
CA SER A 3 -15.57 -4.44 5.90
C SER A 3 -16.30 -4.66 4.55
N VAL A 4 -17.27 -5.57 4.50
CA VAL A 4 -18.02 -5.88 3.27
C VAL A 4 -18.91 -4.71 2.85
N GLU A 5 -19.58 -4.05 3.79
CA GLU A 5 -20.49 -2.92 3.49
C GLU A 5 -19.74 -1.69 2.94
N ILE A 6 -18.53 -1.40 3.43
CA ILE A 6 -17.72 -0.28 2.92
C ILE A 6 -17.18 -0.59 1.52
N LEU A 7 -16.76 -1.84 1.27
CA LEU A 7 -16.33 -2.29 -0.06
C LEU A 7 -17.49 -2.29 -1.05
N GLU A 8 -18.69 -2.73 -0.64
CA GLU A 8 -19.90 -2.66 -1.45
C GLU A 8 -20.28 -1.21 -1.79
N MET A 9 -20.18 -0.28 -0.84
CA MET A 9 -20.47 1.15 -1.08
C MET A 9 -19.46 1.82 -2.02
N ILE A 10 -18.18 1.42 -1.98
CA ILE A 10 -17.13 1.89 -2.90
C ILE A 10 -17.28 1.27 -4.29
N ASN A 11 -17.71 0.00 -4.36
CA ASN A 11 -17.88 -0.74 -5.61
C ASN A 11 -19.06 -0.24 -6.48
N VAL A 12 -20.05 0.42 -5.88
CA VAL A 12 -21.23 0.93 -6.62
C VAL A 12 -20.87 2.07 -7.58
N ASP A 13 -19.88 2.91 -7.25
CA ASP A 13 -19.41 3.97 -8.16
C ASP A 13 -17.97 4.38 -7.84
N LEU A 14 -17.01 3.59 -8.31
CA LEU A 14 -15.56 3.82 -8.13
C LEU A 14 -15.13 5.23 -8.57
N LYS A 15 -15.75 5.78 -9.63
CA LYS A 15 -15.45 7.14 -10.11
C LYS A 15 -15.89 8.18 -9.09
N ARG A 16 -17.11 8.07 -8.57
CA ARG A 16 -17.62 8.98 -7.53
C ARG A 16 -16.87 8.81 -6.21
N ALA A 17 -16.53 7.59 -5.81
CA ALA A 17 -15.73 7.33 -4.61
C ALA A 17 -14.35 7.99 -4.71
N LYS A 18 -13.66 7.85 -5.85
CA LYS A 18 -12.37 8.48 -6.11
C LYS A 18 -12.46 10.00 -6.14
N VAL A 19 -13.46 10.57 -6.81
CA VAL A 19 -13.66 12.03 -6.83
C VAL A 19 -13.91 12.57 -5.41
N ASN A 20 -14.78 11.95 -4.63
CA ASN A 20 -15.04 12.37 -3.26
C ASN A 20 -13.80 12.26 -2.36
N LEU A 21 -12.98 11.21 -2.56
CA LEU A 21 -11.74 10.99 -1.83
C LEU A 21 -10.69 12.07 -2.17
N LEU A 22 -10.48 12.36 -3.46
CA LEU A 22 -9.51 13.36 -3.92
C LEU A 22 -9.95 14.81 -3.62
N LEU A 23 -11.24 15.02 -3.38
CA LEU A 23 -11.77 16.30 -2.89
C LEU A 23 -11.68 16.44 -1.36
N SER A 24 -11.31 15.39 -0.64
CA SER A 24 -11.09 15.47 0.81
C SER A 24 -9.83 16.28 1.11
N LEU A 25 -9.94 17.22 2.04
CA LEU A 25 -8.79 17.82 2.69
C LEU A 25 -7.95 16.69 3.33
N HIS A 26 -6.62 16.76 3.16
CA HIS A 26 -5.63 15.83 3.71
C HIS A 26 -5.54 14.44 3.05
N VAL A 27 -5.94 14.28 1.79
CA VAL A 27 -5.63 13.05 1.05
C VAL A 27 -4.09 12.87 0.98
N PRO A 28 -3.55 11.71 1.35
CA PRO A 28 -2.11 11.49 1.31
C PRO A 28 -1.58 11.46 -0.12
N GLN A 29 -0.31 11.81 -0.29
CA GLN A 29 0.38 11.71 -1.57
C GLN A 29 0.55 10.24 -1.94
N PHE A 30 -0.14 9.81 -3.00
CA PHE A 30 -0.12 8.45 -3.49
C PHE A 30 -0.49 8.45 -4.98
N PRO A 31 0.20 7.68 -5.85
CA PRO A 31 -0.02 7.78 -7.29
C PRO A 31 -1.45 7.43 -7.68
N GLU A 32 -2.00 8.14 -8.66
CA GLU A 32 -3.40 7.98 -9.09
C GLU A 32 -3.74 6.55 -9.55
N SER A 33 -2.80 5.89 -10.22
CA SER A 33 -2.94 4.49 -10.64
C SER A 33 -3.05 3.55 -9.44
N GLN A 34 -2.34 3.85 -8.35
CA GLN A 34 -2.34 3.05 -7.13
C GLN A 34 -3.58 3.31 -6.28
N TRP A 35 -4.10 4.54 -6.23
CA TRP A 35 -5.43 4.83 -5.67
C TRP A 35 -6.51 3.97 -6.33
N THR A 36 -6.46 3.87 -7.65
CA THR A 36 -7.44 3.08 -8.42
C THR A 36 -7.36 1.59 -8.06
N ARG A 37 -6.14 1.05 -7.89
CA ARG A 37 -5.93 -0.33 -7.44
C ARG A 37 -6.44 -0.54 -6.02
N LEU A 38 -6.08 0.32 -5.09
CA LEU A 38 -6.52 0.25 -3.70
C LEU A 38 -8.05 0.24 -3.58
N LEU A 39 -8.73 1.17 -4.25
CA LEU A 39 -10.19 1.29 -4.19
C LEU A 39 -10.92 0.15 -4.91
N SER A 40 -10.27 -0.55 -5.84
CA SER A 40 -10.80 -1.76 -6.49
C SER A 40 -10.47 -3.04 -5.73
N GLY A 41 -9.83 -2.94 -4.55
CA GLY A 41 -9.39 -4.09 -3.76
C GLY A 41 -8.13 -4.77 -4.29
N ALA A 42 -7.51 -4.26 -5.34
CA ALA A 42 -6.24 -4.78 -5.85
C ALA A 42 -5.05 -4.31 -4.99
N THR A 43 -4.00 -5.14 -4.94
CA THR A 43 -2.77 -4.76 -4.22
C THR A 43 -2.07 -3.59 -4.90
N ALA A 44 -1.41 -2.74 -4.10
CA ALA A 44 -0.54 -1.68 -4.61
C ALA A 44 0.78 -2.24 -5.16
N ASP A 45 1.23 -1.64 -6.26
CA ASP A 45 2.53 -1.89 -6.89
C ASP A 45 3.56 -0.94 -6.30
N PHE A 46 4.46 -1.46 -5.47
CA PHE A 46 5.42 -0.64 -4.74
C PHE A 46 6.51 -0.03 -5.62
N ASP A 47 6.82 -0.62 -6.79
CA ASP A 47 7.73 0.01 -7.74
C ASP A 47 7.09 1.29 -8.28
N GLN A 48 5.80 1.23 -8.61
CA GLN A 48 5.04 2.39 -9.09
C GLN A 48 4.80 3.44 -7.99
N VAL A 49 4.63 3.01 -6.73
CA VAL A 49 4.59 3.93 -5.59
C VAL A 49 5.92 4.67 -5.46
N LEU A 50 7.04 3.95 -5.43
CA LEU A 50 8.37 4.53 -5.30
C LEU A 50 8.69 5.48 -6.46
N SER A 51 8.43 5.03 -7.69
CA SER A 51 8.61 5.83 -8.92
C SER A 51 7.80 7.13 -8.88
N GLY A 52 6.56 7.09 -8.37
CA GLY A 52 5.72 8.28 -8.22
C GLY A 52 6.21 9.25 -7.14
N VAL A 53 6.81 8.73 -6.06
CA VAL A 53 7.39 9.55 -4.98
C VAL A 53 8.66 10.27 -5.44
N TYR A 54 9.53 9.57 -6.18
CA TYR A 54 10.82 10.11 -6.61
C TYR A 54 10.83 10.71 -8.03
N ALA A 55 9.73 10.61 -8.77
CA ALA A 55 9.68 10.92 -10.20
C ALA A 55 10.80 10.22 -11.01
N SER A 56 11.16 9.00 -10.59
CA SER A 56 12.21 8.15 -11.19
C SER A 56 11.62 6.82 -11.64
N ALA A 57 12.41 6.00 -12.35
CA ALA A 57 12.01 4.64 -12.74
C ALA A 57 12.54 3.58 -11.75
N ASP A 58 12.69 3.96 -10.48
CA ASP A 58 13.35 3.13 -9.48
C ASP A 58 12.47 1.94 -9.09
N LYS A 59 13.14 0.79 -8.94
CA LYS A 59 12.56 -0.42 -8.40
C LYS A 59 12.85 -0.50 -6.91
N VAL A 60 11.92 -1.06 -6.15
CA VAL A 60 12.16 -1.35 -4.74
C VAL A 60 13.23 -2.43 -4.67
N ALA A 61 14.42 -2.09 -4.19
CA ALA A 61 15.58 -2.98 -4.17
C ALA A 61 16.11 -3.22 -2.75
N ASN A 62 15.91 -2.28 -1.83
CA ASN A 62 16.45 -2.34 -0.48
C ASN A 62 15.41 -1.96 0.59
N PHE A 63 15.85 -2.03 1.85
CA PHE A 63 15.04 -1.69 3.02
C PHE A 63 14.49 -0.25 3.01
N GLY A 64 15.29 0.72 2.57
CA GLY A 64 14.90 2.13 2.47
C GLY A 64 13.79 2.31 1.45
N ASP A 65 14.00 1.81 0.23
CA ASP A 65 13.01 1.87 -0.86
C ASP A 65 11.67 1.27 -0.43
N TRP A 66 11.73 0.09 0.19
CA TRP A 66 10.54 -0.61 0.68
C TRP A 66 9.84 0.21 1.77
N THR A 67 10.59 0.83 2.68
CA THR A 67 10.03 1.65 3.76
C THR A 67 9.24 2.84 3.20
N ILE A 68 9.81 3.54 2.22
CA ILE A 68 9.15 4.68 1.57
C ILE A 68 7.87 4.26 0.86
N ALA A 69 7.94 3.20 0.05
CA ALA A 69 6.77 2.70 -0.68
C ALA A 69 5.68 2.18 0.27
N TYR A 70 6.07 1.45 1.32
CA TYR A 70 5.15 0.90 2.31
C TYR A 70 4.47 2.01 3.12
N GLU A 71 5.20 3.02 3.57
CA GLU A 71 4.64 4.11 4.38
C GLU A 71 3.65 4.96 3.56
N SER A 72 3.97 5.28 2.31
CA SER A 72 3.03 5.94 1.38
C SER A 72 1.78 5.09 1.15
N PHE A 73 1.94 3.78 0.92
CA PHE A 73 0.81 2.86 0.84
C PHE A 73 0.01 2.82 2.14
N ALA A 74 0.66 2.80 3.31
CA ALA A 74 0.00 2.67 4.59
C ALA A 74 -0.82 3.89 4.98
N GLU A 75 -0.35 5.10 4.63
CA GLU A 75 -1.13 6.32 4.75
C GLU A 75 -2.38 6.26 3.89
N ALA A 76 -2.25 5.93 2.61
CA ALA A 76 -3.38 5.80 1.69
C ALA A 76 -4.37 4.70 2.14
N PHE A 77 -3.85 3.56 2.57
CA PHE A 77 -4.64 2.43 3.04
C PHE A 77 -5.43 2.79 4.30
N THR A 78 -4.77 3.42 5.29
CA THR A 78 -5.41 3.80 6.55
C THR A 78 -6.40 4.95 6.37
N PHE A 79 -6.17 5.84 5.40
CA PHE A 79 -7.12 6.87 5.03
C PHE A 79 -8.47 6.27 4.55
N VAL A 80 -8.42 5.18 3.77
CA VAL A 80 -9.62 4.46 3.30
C VAL A 80 -10.17 3.51 4.36
N PHE A 81 -9.29 2.85 5.12
CA PHE A 81 -9.64 1.85 6.13
C PHE A 81 -9.05 2.20 7.51
N PRO A 82 -9.56 3.24 8.21
CA PRO A 82 -8.96 3.73 9.46
C PRO A 82 -8.85 2.66 10.55
N HIS A 83 -9.80 1.73 10.56
CA HIS A 83 -9.88 0.64 11.55
C HIS A 83 -8.80 -0.44 11.38
N ARG A 84 -8.08 -0.49 10.24
CA ARG A 84 -7.03 -1.48 9.97
C ARG A 84 -5.61 -0.94 10.22
N GLY A 85 -5.46 0.29 10.69
CA GLY A 85 -4.15 0.91 10.90
C GLY A 85 -3.25 0.14 11.88
N GLU A 86 -3.83 -0.47 12.92
CA GLU A 86 -3.05 -1.27 13.88
C GLU A 86 -2.51 -2.57 13.27
N GLU A 87 -3.35 -3.29 12.55
CA GLU A 87 -2.96 -4.50 11.82
C GLU A 87 -1.82 -4.19 10.84
N LEU A 88 -1.96 -3.11 10.07
CA LEU A 88 -0.98 -2.70 9.08
C LEU A 88 0.36 -2.31 9.71
N ARG A 89 0.34 -1.67 10.88
CA ARG A 89 1.54 -1.33 11.64
C ARG A 89 2.24 -2.59 12.18
N HIS A 90 1.50 -3.55 12.73
CA HIS A 90 2.10 -4.81 13.19
C HIS A 90 2.72 -5.61 12.04
N TYR A 91 2.05 -5.65 10.89
CA TYR A 91 2.60 -6.27 9.68
C TYR A 91 3.88 -5.57 9.21
N ALA A 92 3.93 -4.23 9.25
CA ALA A 92 5.13 -3.47 8.94
C ALA A 92 6.30 -3.87 9.85
N THR A 93 6.06 -3.97 11.17
CA THR A 93 7.08 -4.39 12.14
C THR A 93 7.62 -5.78 11.82
N HIS A 94 6.76 -6.72 11.44
CA HIS A 94 7.14 -8.07 11.03
C HIS A 94 8.07 -8.07 9.81
N VAL A 95 7.71 -7.36 8.74
CA VAL A 95 8.57 -7.27 7.54
C VAL A 95 9.87 -6.51 7.83
N LYS A 96 9.81 -5.41 8.60
CA LYS A 96 11.01 -4.65 9.04
C LYS A 96 11.99 -5.55 9.82
N ALA A 97 11.50 -6.52 10.60
CA ALA A 97 12.37 -7.48 11.31
C ALA A 97 13.14 -8.39 10.34
N PHE A 98 12.52 -8.80 9.23
CA PHE A 98 13.17 -9.62 8.21
C PHE A 98 14.28 -8.90 7.44
N PHE A 99 14.11 -7.60 7.16
CA PHE A 99 15.19 -6.79 6.59
C PHE A 99 16.37 -6.64 7.55
N LYS A 100 16.10 -6.42 8.85
CA LYS A 100 17.15 -6.28 9.88
C LYS A 100 17.93 -7.57 10.11
N ALA A 101 17.29 -8.72 9.95
CA ALA A 101 17.90 -10.02 10.20
C ALA A 101 18.75 -10.56 9.01
N ARG A 102 18.71 -9.90 7.85
CA ARG A 102 19.33 -10.39 6.61
C ARG A 102 20.26 -9.34 5.98
N PRO A 103 21.37 -9.75 5.36
CA PRO A 103 22.22 -8.83 4.59
C PRO A 103 21.47 -8.26 3.38
N GLU A 104 21.93 -7.12 2.87
CA GLU A 104 21.31 -6.45 1.70
C GLU A 104 21.20 -7.35 0.47
N SER A 105 22.15 -8.26 0.26
CA SER A 105 22.13 -9.24 -0.83
C SER A 105 20.90 -10.17 -0.81
N GLU A 106 20.21 -10.28 0.34
CA GLU A 106 19.01 -11.10 0.53
C GLU A 106 17.71 -10.27 0.61
N HIS A 107 17.78 -8.94 0.47
CA HIS A 107 16.60 -8.06 0.59
C HIS A 107 15.56 -8.33 -0.49
N SER A 108 15.99 -8.77 -1.68
CA SER A 108 15.08 -9.19 -2.76
C SER A 108 14.10 -10.30 -2.32
N GLY A 109 14.55 -11.23 -1.46
CA GLY A 109 13.69 -12.27 -0.90
C GLY A 109 12.66 -11.74 0.09
N VAL A 110 13.02 -10.73 0.88
CA VAL A 110 12.09 -10.07 1.83
C VAL A 110 11.02 -9.29 1.06
N ILE A 111 11.40 -8.60 -0.01
CA ILE A 111 10.49 -7.86 -0.90
C ILE A 111 9.52 -8.81 -1.60
N ALA A 112 10.03 -9.93 -2.13
CA ALA A 112 9.19 -10.96 -2.75
C ALA A 112 8.21 -11.59 -1.76
N TYR A 113 8.66 -11.86 -0.52
CA TYR A 113 7.82 -12.34 0.56
C TYR A 113 6.68 -11.36 0.86
N ASP A 114 6.98 -10.08 1.07
CA ASP A 114 5.97 -9.05 1.34
C ASP A 114 4.94 -8.95 0.20
N SER A 115 5.41 -8.91 -1.04
CA SER A 115 4.54 -8.86 -2.23
C SER A 115 3.57 -10.05 -2.27
N ALA A 116 4.07 -11.27 -2.00
CA ALA A 116 3.24 -12.47 -1.97
C ALA A 116 2.18 -12.44 -0.85
N VAL A 117 2.55 -11.97 0.35
CA VAL A 117 1.59 -11.82 1.46
C VAL A 117 0.50 -10.81 1.12
N ARG A 118 0.85 -9.63 0.60
CA ARG A 118 -0.13 -8.60 0.22
C ARG A 118 -1.03 -9.04 -0.94
N MET A 119 -0.50 -9.79 -1.91
CA MET A 119 -1.30 -10.39 -2.98
C MET A 119 -2.33 -11.38 -2.45
N ARG A 120 -1.98 -12.16 -1.42
CA ARG A 120 -2.87 -13.15 -0.83
C ARG A 120 -3.98 -12.55 0.02
N VAL A 121 -3.69 -11.46 0.73
CA VAL A 121 -4.67 -10.74 1.59
C VAL A 121 -5.66 -9.90 0.76
N ALA A 122 -5.30 -9.53 -0.48
CA ALA A 122 -6.16 -8.80 -1.40
C ALA A 122 -7.19 -9.68 -2.15
N GLN A 123 -7.14 -11.00 -1.98
CA GLN A 123 -8.11 -11.98 -2.52
C GLN A 123 -9.21 -12.28 -1.50
#